data_AF-A0A529MJ52-F1
#
_entry.id   AF-A0A529MJ52-F1
#
_cell.length_a   1.000
_cell.length_b   1.000
_cell.length_c   1.000
_cell.angle_alpha   90.00
_cell.angle_beta   90.00
_cell.angle_gamma   90.00
#
_symmetry.space_group_name_H-M   'P 1'
#
loop_
_entity.id
_entity.type
_entity.pdbx_description
1 polymer ?
#
loop_
_entity_poly.entity_id
_entity_poly.type
_entity_poly.pdbx_seq_one_letter_code
_entity_poly.pdbx_strand_id
1 'polypeptide(L)'
;AVYGFMVWTGVVSFTASKMLPSYEFVGLDQYWRLWSNPIWRIAVDNIFIFAILFIVIASVIGMALAILVDQKIRAEGFFRTIYLYPMALSFIVTGTAWKWILNPGLGIERMVRLW
;
A
#
# COMPACT_ATOMS: atom_id res chain seq x y z
N ALA A 1 16.45 21.67 -2.33
CA ALA A 1 16.92 20.31 -1.98
C ALA A 1 16.09 19.22 -2.67
N VAL A 2 14.79 19.12 -2.40
CA VAL A 2 13.91 18.03 -2.90
C VAL A 2 13.87 17.93 -4.44
N TYR A 3 13.73 19.05 -5.16
CA TYR A 3 13.76 19.05 -6.63
C TYR A 3 15.10 18.59 -7.23
N GLY A 4 16.21 18.86 -6.56
CA GLY A 4 17.54 18.40 -6.99
C GLY A 4 17.68 16.88 -6.89
N PHE A 5 17.15 16.28 -5.81
CA PHE A 5 17.12 14.82 -5.67
C PHE A 5 16.20 14.14 -6.69
N MET A 6 15.07 14.77 -7.05
CA MET A 6 14.19 14.24 -8.11
C MET A 6 14.88 14.23 -9.48
N VAL A 7 15.54 15.34 -9.85
CA VAL A 7 16.30 15.41 -11.11
C VAL A 7 17.46 14.41 -11.11
N TRP A 8 18.20 14.31 -10.00
CA TRP A 8 19.30 13.34 -9.86
C TRP A 8 18.83 11.89 -10.01
N THR A 9 17.71 11.53 -9.38
CA THR A 9 17.11 10.19 -9.49
C THR A 9 16.67 9.91 -10.94
N GLY A 10 16.12 10.92 -11.61
CA GLY A 10 15.81 10.86 -13.04
C GLY A 10 17.04 10.53 -13.88
N VAL A 11 18.13 11.29 -13.71
CA VAL A 11 19.40 11.07 -14.46
C VAL A 11 19.99 9.69 -14.19
N VAL A 12 19.98 9.23 -12.93
CA VAL A 12 20.49 7.90 -12.55
C VAL A 12 19.66 6.78 -13.15
N SER A 13 18.34 6.97 -13.32
CA SER A 13 17.45 5.98 -13.92
C SER A 13 17.78 5.68 -15.40
N PHE A 14 18.44 6.60 -16.10
CA PHE A 14 18.92 6.42 -17.49
C PHE A 14 20.35 5.87 -17.58
N THR A 15 20.99 5.60 -16.44
CA THR A 15 22.38 5.15 -16.35
C THR A 15 22.46 3.67 -15.93
N ALA A 16 23.51 2.93 -16.30
CA ALA A 16 23.72 1.50 -16.04
C ALA A 16 23.96 1.12 -14.56
N SER A 17 23.36 1.85 -13.62
CA SER A 17 23.64 1.72 -12.20
C SER A 17 22.82 0.57 -11.60
N LYS A 18 23.49 -0.52 -11.18
CA LYS A 18 22.86 -1.68 -10.53
C LYS A 18 23.13 -1.71 -9.03
N MET A 19 24.33 -2.12 -8.63
CA MET A 19 24.81 -2.13 -7.23
C MET A 19 26.15 -1.40 -7.06
N LEU A 20 26.95 -1.32 -8.12
CA LEU A 20 28.15 -0.49 -8.22
C LEU A 20 27.86 0.67 -9.19
N PRO A 21 28.33 1.89 -8.90
CA PRO A 21 28.13 3.03 -9.79
C PRO A 21 28.90 2.79 -11.09
N SER A 22 28.18 2.49 -12.17
CA SER A 22 28.67 2.60 -13.54
C SER A 22 28.02 3.81 -14.16
N TYR A 23 28.82 4.73 -14.70
CA TYR A 23 28.35 5.94 -15.40
C TYR A 23 28.11 5.69 -16.89
N GLU A 24 27.88 4.44 -17.31
CA GLU A 24 27.50 4.14 -18.68
C GLU A 24 26.04 4.58 -18.93
N PHE A 25 25.87 5.57 -19.79
CA PHE A 25 24.56 6.06 -20.19
C PHE A 25 23.92 5.04 -21.15
N VAL A 26 22.96 4.25 -20.68
CA VAL A 26 22.28 3.19 -21.49
C VAL A 26 20.93 3.67 -22.02
N GLY A 27 20.53 4.91 -21.72
CA GLY A 27 19.27 5.47 -22.20
C GLY A 27 18.06 4.67 -21.73
N LEU A 28 17.23 4.20 -22.67
CA LEU A 28 15.96 3.50 -22.40
C LEU A 28 16.08 1.97 -22.27
N ASP A 29 17.28 1.40 -22.42
CA ASP A 29 17.49 -0.06 -22.36
C ASP A 29 17.04 -0.66 -21.01
N GLN A 30 17.23 0.08 -19.91
CA GLN A 30 16.80 -0.34 -18.58
C GLN A 30 15.27 -0.49 -18.50
N TYR A 31 14.53 0.41 -19.13
CA TYR A 31 13.07 0.31 -19.20
C TYR A 31 12.64 -0.88 -20.07
N TRP A 32 13.27 -1.09 -21.24
CA TRP A 32 12.96 -2.25 -22.09
C TRP A 32 13.21 -3.59 -21.37
N ARG A 33 14.34 -3.69 -20.66
CA ARG A 33 14.67 -4.87 -19.84
C ARG A 33 13.69 -5.08 -18.71
N LEU A 34 13.23 -4.01 -18.07
CA LEU A 34 12.22 -4.09 -17.00
C LEU A 34 10.87 -4.57 -17.53
N TRP A 35 10.40 -4.02 -18.66
CA TRP A 35 9.15 -4.44 -19.30
C TRP A 35 9.21 -5.84 -19.91
N SER A 36 10.40 -6.31 -20.33
CA SER A 36 10.61 -7.70 -20.75
C SER A 36 10.64 -8.70 -19.59
N ASN A 37 10.78 -8.22 -18.34
CA ASN A 37 10.83 -9.10 -17.18
C ASN A 37 9.40 -9.56 -16.81
N PRO A 38 9.10 -10.87 -16.84
CA PRO A 38 7.78 -11.37 -16.49
C PRO A 38 7.38 -11.06 -15.05
N ILE A 39 8.34 -10.96 -14.12
CA ILE A 39 8.09 -10.63 -12.72
C ILE A 39 7.59 -9.19 -12.59
N TRP A 40 8.15 -8.26 -13.37
CA TRP A 40 7.73 -6.86 -13.35
C TRP A 40 6.27 -6.73 -13.79
N ARG A 41 5.89 -7.38 -14.89
CA ARG A 41 4.51 -7.34 -15.38
C ARG A 41 3.52 -7.90 -14.34
N ILE A 42 3.84 -9.04 -13.75
CA ILE A 42 3.01 -9.65 -12.69
C ILE A 42 2.91 -8.72 -11.47
N ALA A 43 4.01 -8.09 -11.05
CA ALA A 43 4.01 -7.17 -9.93
C ALA A 43 3.15 -5.93 -10.20
N VAL A 44 3.25 -5.34 -11.39
CA VAL A 44 2.43 -4.19 -11.81
C VAL A 44 0.96 -4.57 -11.84
N ASP A 45 0.60 -5.70 -12.44
CA ASP A 45 -0.79 -6.16 -12.51
C ASP A 45 -1.37 -6.40 -11.11
N ASN A 46 -0.61 -7.06 -10.23
CA ASN A 46 -1.03 -7.31 -8.85
C ASN A 46 -1.23 -6.01 -8.05
N ILE A 47 -0.30 -5.06 -8.17
CA ILE A 47 -0.40 -3.75 -7.51
C ILE A 47 -1.60 -2.98 -8.05
N PHE A 48 -1.82 -3.03 -9.36
CA PHE A 48 -2.92 -2.32 -10.01
C PHE A 48 -4.28 -2.86 -9.55
N ILE A 49 -4.44 -4.19 -9.56
CA ILE A 49 -5.65 -4.86 -9.08
C ILE A 49 -5.87 -4.55 -7.59
N PHE A 50 -4.83 -4.67 -6.77
CA PHE A 50 -4.90 -4.38 -5.34
C PHE A 50 -5.28 -2.92 -5.08
N ALA A 51 -4.66 -1.97 -5.78
CA ALA A 51 -4.93 -0.55 -5.64
C ALA A 51 -6.37 -0.20 -6.02
N ILE A 52 -6.87 -0.70 -7.16
CA ILE A 52 -8.25 -0.45 -7.58
C ILE A 52 -9.24 -1.02 -6.59
N LEU A 53 -9.08 -2.30 -6.20
CA LEU A 53 -9.96 -2.94 -5.23
C LEU A 53 -9.95 -2.20 -3.89
N PHE A 54 -8.76 -1.82 -3.42
CA PHE A 54 -8.61 -1.07 -2.19
C PHE A 54 -9.34 0.29 -2.25
N ILE A 55 -9.14 1.06 -3.33
CA ILE A 55 -9.82 2.35 -3.51
C ILE A 55 -11.33 2.16 -3.52
N VAL A 56 -11.85 1.24 -4.34
CA VAL A 56 -13.30 1.00 -4.46
C VAL A 56 -13.91 0.60 -3.12
N ILE A 57 -13.31 -0.37 -2.43
CA ILE A 57 -13.80 -0.86 -1.14
C ILE A 57 -13.73 0.26 -0.09
N ALA A 58 -12.60 0.97 0.02
CA ALA A 58 -12.43 2.05 0.97
C ALA A 58 -13.41 3.20 0.71
N SER A 59 -13.67 3.54 -0.55
CA SER A 59 -14.66 4.55 -0.94
C SER A 59 -16.08 4.12 -0.60
N VAL A 60 -16.47 2.88 -0.91
CA VAL A 60 -17.82 2.37 -0.59
C VAL A 60 -18.04 2.34 0.93
N ILE A 61 -17.08 1.82 1.69
CA ILE A 61 -17.17 1.79 3.16
C ILE A 61 -17.18 3.20 3.74
N GLY A 62 -16.29 4.08 3.26
CA GLY A 62 -16.22 5.47 3.70
C GLY A 62 -17.52 6.23 3.44
N MET A 63 -18.12 6.02 2.27
CA MET A 63 -19.40 6.62 1.91
C MET A 63 -20.56 6.05 2.74
N ALA A 64 -20.62 4.73 2.97
CA ALA A 64 -21.63 4.13 3.84
C ALA A 64 -21.53 4.66 5.28
N LEU A 65 -20.32 4.77 5.82
CA LEU A 65 -20.08 5.38 7.13
C LEU A 65 -20.45 6.86 7.15
N ALA A 66 -20.12 7.63 6.10
CA ALA A 66 -20.50 9.03 5.99
C ALA A 66 -22.03 9.22 6.05
N ILE A 67 -22.78 8.39 5.33
CA ILE A 67 -24.25 8.42 5.34
C ILE A 67 -24.80 8.08 6.73
N LEU A 68 -24.25 7.06 7.41
CA LEU A 68 -24.67 6.67 8.75
C LEU A 68 -24.43 7.80 9.78
N VAL A 69 -23.32 8.52 9.64
CA VAL A 69 -22.99 9.66 10.52
C VAL A 69 -23.86 10.88 10.19
N ASP A 70 -24.19 11.11 8.92
CA ASP A 70 -25.03 12.23 8.47
C ASP A 70 -26.48 12.14 8.98
N GLN A 71 -26.96 10.93 9.33
CA GLN A 71 -28.34 10.71 9.83
C GLN A 71 -28.66 11.28 11.23
N LYS A 72 -27.94 12.30 11.72
CA LYS A 72 -28.20 12.95 13.03
C LYS A 72 -28.37 11.96 14.18
N ILE A 73 -27.50 10.95 14.26
CA ILE A 73 -27.48 10.08 15.42
C ILE A 73 -26.92 10.91 16.59
N ARG A 74 -27.73 11.05 17.65
CA ARG A 74 -27.52 11.80 18.91
C ARG A 74 -26.17 11.54 19.64
N ALA A 75 -25.27 10.73 19.08
CA ALA A 75 -24.00 10.26 19.63
C ALA A 75 -22.78 10.60 18.73
N GLU A 76 -22.80 11.75 18.05
CA GLU A 76 -21.73 12.25 17.15
C GLU A 76 -20.31 12.14 17.76
N GLY A 77 -20.16 12.46 19.06
CA GLY A 77 -18.87 12.39 19.75
C GLY A 77 -18.31 10.96 19.92
N PHE A 78 -19.18 9.96 20.05
CA PHE A 78 -18.76 8.56 20.22
C PHE A 78 -18.28 7.96 18.90
N PHE A 79 -19.04 8.17 17.81
CA PHE A 79 -18.66 7.71 16.48
C PHE A 79 -17.36 8.34 15.98
N ARG A 80 -17.16 9.65 16.23
CA ARG A 80 -15.92 10.35 15.87
C ARG A 80 -14.70 9.78 16.60
N THR A 81 -14.85 9.42 17.87
CA THR A 81 -13.76 8.82 18.67
C THR A 81 -13.36 7.46 18.11
N ILE A 82 -14.33 6.57 17.84
CA ILE A 82 -14.05 5.25 17.25
C ILE A 82 -13.40 5.38 15.87
N TYR A 83 -13.80 6.37 15.06
CA TYR A 83 -13.20 6.61 13.75
C TYR A 83 -11.76 7.15 13.83
N LEU A 84 -11.46 7.96 14.85
CA LEU A 84 -10.14 8.56 15.06
C LEU A 84 -9.12 7.58 15.67
N TYR A 85 -9.57 6.60 16.46
CA TYR A 85 -8.70 5.62 17.10
C TYR A 85 -7.79 4.88 16.12
N PRO A 86 -8.30 4.29 15.02
CA PRO A 86 -7.47 3.62 14.02
C PRO A 86 -6.45 4.53 13.35
N MET A 87 -6.80 5.80 13.09
CA MET A 87 -5.87 6.75 12.47
C MET A 87 -4.75 7.19 13.41
N ALA A 88 -4.96 7.12 14.72
CA ALA A 88 -3.95 7.41 15.73
C ALA A 88 -2.98 6.24 15.97
N LEU A 89 -3.28 5.03 15.49
CA LEU A 89 -2.40 3.88 15.61
C LEU A 89 -1.19 4.02 14.66
N SER A 90 0.00 3.73 15.18
CA SER A 90 1.22 3.71 14.38
C SER A 90 1.16 2.62 13.31
N PHE A 91 1.68 2.93 12.10
CA PHE A 91 1.80 1.99 10.99
C PHE A 91 2.46 0.65 11.39
N ILE A 92 3.42 0.69 12.32
CA ILE A 92 4.14 -0.49 12.81
C ILE A 92 3.20 -1.41 13.61
N VAL A 93 2.34 -0.83 14.46
CA VAL A 93 1.40 -1.57 15.31
C VAL A 93 0.35 -2.24 14.43
N THR A 94 -0.22 -1.51 13.48
CA THR A 94 -1.19 -2.03 12.51
C THR A 94 -0.57 -3.16 11.69
N GLY A 95 0.66 -3.00 11.18
CA GLY A 95 1.37 -4.05 10.44
C GLY A 95 1.65 -5.31 11.28
N THR A 96 1.99 -5.14 12.56
CA THR A 96 2.20 -6.27 13.48
C THR A 96 0.90 -7.00 13.79
N ALA A 97 -0.21 -6.27 13.98
CA ALA A 97 -1.53 -6.85 14.21
C ALA A 97 -2.00 -7.69 13.01
N TRP A 98 -1.87 -7.17 11.78
CA TRP A 98 -2.16 -7.94 10.56
C TRP A 98 -1.26 -9.16 10.43
N LYS A 99 0.05 -9.00 10.72
CA LYS A 99 1.00 -10.12 10.71
C LYS A 99 0.59 -11.21 11.71
N TRP A 100 0.02 -10.86 12.85
CA TRP A 100 -0.50 -11.82 13.84
C TRP A 100 -1.79 -12.48 13.39
N ILE A 101 -2.73 -11.70 12.83
CA ILE A 101 -4.00 -12.22 12.29
C ILE A 101 -3.76 -13.22 11.15
N LEU A 102 -2.79 -12.93 10.28
CA LEU A 102 -2.41 -13.76 9.14
C LEU A 102 -1.37 -14.85 9.49
N ASN A 103 -0.98 -15.00 10.77
CA ASN A 103 0.00 -16.01 11.17
C ASN A 103 -0.67 -17.37 11.47
N PRO A 104 -0.33 -18.46 10.75
CA PRO A 104 -1.01 -19.75 10.86
C PRO A 104 -0.71 -20.53 12.16
N GLY A 105 0.23 -20.08 13.00
CA GLY A 105 0.59 -20.79 14.26
C GLY A 105 -0.34 -20.49 15.46
N LEU A 106 -0.90 -19.28 15.52
CA LEU A 106 -1.75 -18.79 16.63
C LEU A 106 -2.99 -18.01 16.14
N GLY A 107 -3.14 -17.80 14.83
CA GLY A 107 -4.19 -16.97 14.24
C GLY A 107 -5.53 -17.68 14.00
N ILE A 108 -6.47 -16.90 13.45
CA ILE A 108 -7.89 -17.25 13.17
C ILE A 108 -8.01 -18.58 12.40
N GLU A 109 -7.02 -18.94 11.58
CA GLU A 109 -7.00 -20.18 10.81
C GLU A 109 -7.06 -21.44 11.69
N ARG A 110 -6.39 -21.45 12.87
CA ARG A 110 -6.47 -22.57 13.82
C ARG A 110 -7.79 -22.58 14.58
N MET A 111 -8.38 -21.41 14.86
CA MET A 111 -9.70 -21.32 15.51
C MET A 111 -10.83 -21.81 14.59
N VAL A 112 -10.76 -21.52 13.29
CA VAL A 112 -11.74 -21.99 12.30
C VAL A 112 -11.59 -23.49 12.00
N ARG A 113 -10.37 -24.05 12.05
CA ARG A 113 -10.14 -25.50 11.89
C ARG A 113 -10.43 -26.34 13.14
N LEU A 114 -10.61 -25.71 14.30
CA LEU A 114 -10.92 -26.39 15.58
C LEU A 114 -12.43 -26.46 15.87
N TRP A 115 -13.26 -25.82 15.05
CA TRP A 115 -14.73 -25.96 15.04
C TRP A 115 -15.13 -26.97 13.97
#